data_AF-W2TFW7-F1
#
_entry.id   AF-W2TFW7-F1
#
_cell.length_a   1.000
_cell.length_b   1.000
_cell.length_c   1.000
_cell.angle_alpha   90.00
_cell.angle_beta   90.00
_cell.angle_gamma   90.00
#
_symmetry.space_group_name_H-M   'P 1'
#
loop_
_entity.id
_entity.type
_entity.pdbx_description
1 polymer ?
#
loop_
_entity_poly.entity_id
_entity_poly.type
_entity_poly.pdbx_seq_one_letter_code
_entity_poly.pdbx_strand_id
1 'polypeptide(L)'
;MGCPANDLVRLFSSCLSGKDRREHWKELVEVYYEYVKEEADGIKMPYTLEQLEESYRRFMPLGAFMVVPAIGPLFQLLGKNSDDEESKKNMVVAMEKTECLLDDMLHYHERNLKLKTEGKLL
;
A
#
# COMPACT_ATOMS: atom_id res chain seq x y z
N MET A 1 -10.06 1.72 -17.21
CA MET A 1 -10.64 2.34 -16.00
C MET A 1 -9.66 2.12 -14.85
N GLY A 2 -9.30 3.18 -14.12
CA GLY A 2 -8.43 3.09 -12.94
C GLY A 2 -9.20 2.61 -11.70
N CYS A 3 -8.47 2.14 -10.69
CA CYS A 3 -9.03 1.76 -9.39
C CYS A 3 -8.27 2.55 -8.31
N PRO A 4 -8.88 3.57 -7.69
CA PRO A 4 -8.23 4.42 -6.70
C PRO A 4 -7.53 3.65 -5.57
N ALA A 5 -8.16 2.58 -5.07
CA ALA A 5 -7.56 1.73 -4.04
C ALA A 5 -6.30 1.00 -4.53
N ASN A 6 -6.26 0.56 -5.79
CA ASN A 6 -5.08 -0.04 -6.37
C ASN A 6 -3.95 0.99 -6.53
N ASP A 7 -4.27 2.19 -6.98
CA ASP A 7 -3.29 3.28 -7.15
C ASP A 7 -2.67 3.67 -5.79
N LEU A 8 -3.51 3.79 -4.75
CA LEU A 8 -3.07 4.03 -3.36
C LEU A 8 -2.19 2.92 -2.81
N VAL A 9 -2.62 1.65 -2.91
CA VAL A 9 -1.81 0.52 -2.40
C VAL A 9 -0.47 0.44 -3.12
N ARG A 10 -0.44 0.64 -4.44
CA ARG A 10 0.80 0.66 -5.21
C ARG A 10 1.71 1.78 -4.75
N LEU A 11 1.21 3.01 -4.68
CA LEU A 11 1.97 4.20 -4.29
C LEU A 11 2.56 4.04 -2.88
N PHE A 12 1.73 3.65 -1.90
CA PHE A 12 2.16 3.54 -0.51
C PHE A 12 3.15 2.40 -0.31
N SER A 13 2.96 1.27 -1.01
CA SER A 13 3.86 0.11 -0.90
C SER A 13 5.23 0.38 -1.52
N SER A 14 5.31 1.20 -2.59
CA SER A 14 6.59 1.52 -3.23
C SER A 14 7.33 2.68 -2.57
N CYS A 15 6.61 3.72 -2.14
CA CYS A 15 7.23 4.99 -1.78
C CYS A 15 7.48 5.13 -0.27
N LEU A 16 6.60 4.64 0.59
CA LEU A 16 6.68 4.86 2.03
C LEU A 16 7.51 3.79 2.75
N SER A 17 8.08 4.13 3.91
CA SER A 17 8.54 3.10 4.85
C SER A 17 7.35 2.30 5.38
N GLY A 18 7.61 1.14 5.99
CA GLY A 18 6.57 0.39 6.67
C GLY A 18 5.90 1.20 7.77
N LYS A 19 6.72 1.88 8.58
CA LYS A 19 6.26 2.80 9.62
C LYS A 19 5.33 3.91 9.09
N ASP A 20 5.80 4.70 8.11
CA ASP A 20 5.04 5.86 7.63
C ASP A 20 3.71 5.43 7.01
N ARG A 21 3.71 4.32 6.26
CA ARG A 21 2.48 3.75 5.71
C ARG A 21 1.48 3.41 6.81
N ARG A 22 1.91 2.73 7.88
CA ARG A 22 1.03 2.29 8.97
C ARG A 22 0.49 3.47 9.79
N GLU A 23 1.32 4.48 10.04
CA GLU A 23 0.95 5.67 10.83
C GLU A 23 0.06 6.63 10.03
N HIS A 24 0.30 6.81 8.74
CA HIS A 24 -0.30 7.90 7.95
C HIS A 24 -1.26 7.47 6.84
N TRP A 25 -1.50 6.17 6.59
CA TRP A 25 -2.32 5.75 5.43
C TRP A 25 -3.69 6.43 5.38
N LYS A 26 -4.33 6.67 6.52
CA LYS A 26 -5.68 7.25 6.56
C LYS A 26 -5.69 8.71 6.11
N GLU A 27 -4.78 9.51 6.65
CA GLU A 27 -4.56 10.91 6.24
C GLU A 27 -4.20 11.00 4.76
N LEU A 28 -3.33 10.12 4.27
CA LEU A 28 -2.94 10.10 2.86
C LEU A 28 -4.08 9.70 1.92
N VAL A 29 -4.99 8.80 2.34
CA VAL A 29 -6.20 8.46 1.59
C VAL A 29 -7.14 9.67 1.50
N GLU A 30 -7.30 10.42 2.58
CA GLU A 30 -8.10 11.65 2.61
C GLU A 30 -7.53 12.73 1.67
N VAL A 31 -6.22 12.98 1.75
CA VAL A 31 -5.52 13.90 0.85
C VAL A 31 -5.72 13.50 -0.61
N TYR A 32 -5.55 12.21 -0.93
CA TYR A 32 -5.78 11.70 -2.28
C TYR A 32 -7.23 11.90 -2.73
N TYR A 33 -8.20 11.61 -1.87
CA TYR A 33 -9.61 11.76 -2.17
C TYR A 33 -9.99 13.21 -2.49
N GLU A 34 -9.50 14.17 -1.70
CA GLU A 34 -9.76 15.59 -1.95
C GLU A 34 -9.13 16.06 -3.26
N TYR A 35 -7.90 15.63 -3.59
CA TYR A 35 -7.33 15.91 -4.92
C TYR A 35 -8.19 15.36 -6.06
N VAL A 36 -8.63 14.10 -5.98
CA VAL A 36 -9.48 13.52 -7.04
C VAL A 36 -10.81 14.27 -7.17
N LYS A 37 -11.37 14.71 -6.05
CA LYS A 37 -12.63 15.47 -6.00
C LYS A 37 -12.48 16.88 -6.58
N GLU A 38 -11.36 17.55 -6.36
CA GLU A 38 -11.02 18.81 -7.00
C GLU A 38 -10.91 18.64 -8.53
N GLU A 39 -10.17 17.61 -8.97
CA GLU A 39 -10.00 17.29 -10.40
C GLU A 39 -11.29 16.84 -11.09
N ALA A 40 -12.26 16.34 -10.32
CA ALA A 40 -13.56 15.93 -10.86
C ALA A 40 -14.45 17.12 -11.27
N ASP A 41 -14.05 18.37 -10.99
CA ASP A 41 -14.69 19.63 -11.44
C ASP A 41 -16.23 19.60 -11.39
N GLY A 42 -16.78 19.48 -10.19
CA GLY A 42 -18.23 19.50 -9.96
C GLY A 42 -18.97 18.21 -10.34
N ILE A 43 -18.27 17.19 -10.85
CA ILE A 43 -18.83 15.85 -10.99
C ILE A 43 -19.01 15.25 -9.60
N LYS A 44 -20.21 14.74 -9.32
CA LYS A 44 -20.47 13.99 -8.08
C LYS A 44 -19.57 12.76 -8.02
N MET A 45 -18.78 12.67 -6.97
CA MET A 45 -17.91 11.52 -6.73
C MET A 45 -18.71 10.21 -6.70
N PRO A 46 -18.26 9.15 -7.41
CA PRO A 46 -18.97 7.88 -7.49
C PRO A 46 -18.81 7.01 -6.23
N TYR A 47 -18.00 7.45 -5.26
CA TYR A 47 -17.75 6.79 -3.99
C TYR A 47 -17.49 7.82 -2.89
N THR A 48 -17.68 7.43 -1.63
CA THR A 48 -17.33 8.23 -0.45
C THR A 48 -15.88 7.96 -0.01
N LEU A 49 -15.35 8.83 0.87
CA LEU A 49 -14.06 8.62 1.50
C LEU A 49 -14.01 7.28 2.27
N GLU A 50 -15.06 6.93 3.00
CA GLU A 50 -15.14 5.69 3.77
C GLU A 50 -15.13 4.45 2.86
N GLN A 51 -15.78 4.54 1.70
CA GLN A 51 -15.73 3.47 0.69
C GLN A 51 -14.33 3.31 0.11
N LEU A 52 -13.59 4.41 -0.07
CA LEU A 52 -12.21 4.37 -0.52
C LEU A 52 -11.27 3.79 0.55
N GLU A 53 -11.40 4.22 1.82
CA GLU A 53 -10.65 3.67 2.95
C GLU A 53 -10.89 2.17 3.13
N GLU A 54 -12.14 1.72 3.03
CA GLU A 54 -12.48 0.31 3.09
C GLU A 54 -11.90 -0.45 1.90
N SER A 55 -11.99 0.13 0.70
CA SER A 55 -11.44 -0.49 -0.52
C SER A 55 -9.93 -0.61 -0.48
N TYR A 56 -9.20 0.40 0.03
CA TYR A 56 -7.76 0.34 0.28
C TYR A 56 -7.40 -0.84 1.19
N ARG A 57 -8.07 -0.97 2.34
CA ARG A 57 -7.82 -2.05 3.31
C ARG A 57 -8.18 -3.43 2.75
N ARG A 58 -9.27 -3.53 1.99
CA ARG A 58 -9.68 -4.79 1.33
C ARG A 58 -8.68 -5.20 0.24
N PHE A 59 -8.17 -4.24 -0.52
CA PHE A 59 -7.26 -4.49 -1.63
C PHE A 59 -5.81 -4.69 -1.21
N MET A 60 -5.40 -4.18 -0.04
CA MET A 60 -4.02 -4.22 0.45
C MET A 60 -3.34 -5.59 0.31
N PRO A 61 -3.97 -6.73 0.66
CA PRO A 61 -3.30 -8.04 0.51
C PRO A 61 -2.96 -8.39 -0.94
N LEU A 62 -3.88 -8.12 -1.87
CA LEU A 62 -3.68 -8.39 -3.29
C LEU A 62 -2.67 -7.42 -3.89
N GLY A 63 -2.78 -6.13 -3.60
CA GLY A 63 -1.85 -5.12 -4.11
C GLY A 63 -0.43 -5.31 -3.58
N ALA A 64 -0.27 -5.66 -2.30
CA ALA A 64 1.04 -6.02 -1.73
C ALA A 64 1.63 -7.26 -2.38
N PHE A 65 0.81 -8.30 -2.61
CA PHE A 65 1.24 -9.52 -3.31
C PHE A 65 1.79 -9.22 -4.71
N MET A 66 1.20 -8.26 -5.43
CA MET A 66 1.68 -7.84 -6.75
C MET A 66 3.08 -7.20 -6.72
N VAL A 67 3.54 -6.70 -5.57
CA VAL A 67 4.88 -6.09 -5.42
C VAL A 67 5.95 -7.16 -5.13
N VAL A 68 5.58 -8.32 -4.57
CA VAL A 68 6.51 -9.39 -4.17
C VAL A 68 7.52 -9.79 -5.27
N PRO A 69 7.13 -9.96 -6.54
CA PRO A 69 8.08 -10.31 -7.60
C PRO A 69 9.20 -9.27 -7.83
N ALA A 70 8.98 -8.01 -7.44
CA ALA A 70 9.97 -6.94 -7.59
C ALA A 70 11.01 -6.92 -6.44
N ILE A 71 10.75 -7.60 -5.33
CA ILE A 71 11.60 -7.58 -4.13
C ILE A 71 12.96 -8.24 -4.43
N GLY A 72 12.98 -9.43 -5.02
CA GLY A 72 14.22 -10.13 -5.36
C GLY A 72 15.17 -9.30 -6.26
N PRO A 73 14.68 -8.77 -7.40
CA PRO A 73 15.46 -7.87 -8.25
C PRO A 73 15.95 -6.61 -7.53
N LEU A 74 15.14 -6.02 -6.64
CA LEU A 74 15.55 -4.86 -5.83
C LEU A 74 16.76 -5.19 -4.95
N PHE A 75 16.70 -6.31 -4.22
CA PHE A 75 17.82 -6.75 -3.38
C PHE A 75 19.08 -7.09 -4.18
N GLN A 76 18.94 -7.72 -5.35
CA GLN A 76 20.08 -7.96 -6.24
C GLN A 76 20.70 -6.66 -6.73
N LEU A 77 19.90 -5.64 -7.05
CA LEU A 77 20.39 -4.34 -7.48
C LEU A 77 21.18 -3.66 -6.37
N LEU A 78 20.64 -3.63 -5.14
CA LEU A 78 21.31 -3.04 -3.99
C LEU A 78 22.60 -3.80 -3.65
N GLY A 79 22.59 -5.14 -3.71
CA GLY A 79 23.74 -5.96 -3.36
C GLY A 79 24.94 -5.90 -4.30
N LYS A 80 24.83 -5.27 -5.48
CA LYS A 80 25.94 -5.18 -6.45
C LYS A 80 27.14 -4.39 -5.96
N ASN A 81 26.95 -3.43 -5.06
CA ASN A 81 28.00 -2.59 -4.49
C ASN A 81 28.05 -2.75 -2.96
N SER A 82 28.38 -3.94 -2.47
CA SER A 82 28.30 -4.30 -1.04
C SER A 82 29.17 -3.46 -0.10
N ASP A 83 30.20 -2.81 -0.63
CA ASP A 83 31.15 -2.00 0.14
C ASP A 83 30.74 -0.52 0.25
N ASP A 84 29.73 -0.11 -0.51
CA ASP A 84 29.17 1.24 -0.45
C ASP A 84 28.24 1.39 0.76
N GLU A 85 28.56 2.35 1.64
CA GLU A 85 27.75 2.64 2.83
C GLU A 85 26.33 3.09 2.48
N GLU A 86 26.14 3.77 1.34
CA GLU A 86 24.80 4.13 0.87
C GLU A 86 24.00 2.87 0.47
N SER A 87 24.62 1.95 -0.27
CA SER A 87 24.04 0.65 -0.58
C SER A 87 23.63 -0.15 0.67
N LYS A 88 24.50 -0.23 1.69
CA LYS A 88 24.19 -0.91 2.96
C LYS A 88 22.98 -0.27 3.65
N LYS A 89 22.91 1.07 3.69
CA LYS A 89 21.77 1.79 4.25
C LYS A 89 20.48 1.48 3.46
N ASN A 90 20.56 1.48 2.13
CA ASN A 90 19.42 1.19 1.28
C ASN A 90 18.94 -0.27 1.42
N MET A 91 19.84 -1.22 1.65
CA MET A 91 19.49 -2.61 2.01
C MET A 91 18.67 -2.69 3.29
N VAL A 92 19.09 -1.99 4.35
CA VAL A 92 18.33 -1.95 5.62
C VAL A 92 16.93 -1.40 5.41
N VAL A 93 16.80 -0.32 4.63
CA VAL A 93 15.49 0.27 4.28
C VAL A 93 14.64 -0.70 3.47
N ALA A 94 15.22 -1.39 2.48
CA ALA A 94 14.51 -2.38 1.68
C ALA A 94 14.03 -3.59 2.50
N MET A 95 14.81 -4.01 3.50
CA MET A 95 14.42 -5.07 4.45
C MET A 95 13.23 -4.63 5.30
N GLU A 96 13.30 -3.48 5.97
CA GLU A 96 12.19 -2.96 6.78
C GLU A 96 10.91 -2.83 5.96
N LYS A 97 10.99 -2.27 4.75
CA LYS A 97 9.85 -2.13 3.85
C LYS A 97 9.26 -3.50 3.49
N THR A 98 10.11 -4.47 3.19
CA THR A 98 9.70 -5.83 2.81
C THR A 98 8.99 -6.53 3.95
N GLU A 99 9.59 -6.54 5.14
CA GLU A 99 9.02 -7.16 6.34
C GLU A 99 7.65 -6.54 6.66
N CYS A 100 7.59 -5.20 6.71
CA CYS A 100 6.33 -4.53 7.01
C CYS A 100 5.26 -4.75 5.94
N LEU A 101 5.64 -4.85 4.66
CA LEU A 101 4.69 -5.11 3.58
C LEU A 101 4.08 -6.51 3.68
N LEU A 102 4.89 -7.52 4.03
CA LEU A 102 4.42 -8.89 4.22
C LEU A 102 3.52 -9.01 5.45
N ASP A 103 3.89 -8.36 6.55
CA ASP A 103 3.04 -8.26 7.75
C ASP A 103 1.70 -7.59 7.46
N ASP A 104 1.70 -6.48 6.72
CA ASP A 104 0.48 -5.77 6.34
C ASP A 104 -0.41 -6.65 5.46
N MET A 105 0.18 -7.37 4.51
CA MET A 105 -0.53 -8.33 3.65
C MET A 105 -1.26 -9.39 4.49
N LEU A 106 -0.58 -9.98 5.48
CA LEU A 106 -1.17 -10.98 6.38
C LEU A 106 -2.25 -10.36 7.27
N HIS A 107 -1.96 -9.22 7.89
CA HIS A 107 -2.91 -8.50 8.76
C HIS A 107 -4.23 -8.21 8.05
N TYR A 108 -4.17 -7.59 6.86
CA TYR A 108 -5.35 -7.24 6.11
C TYR A 108 -6.04 -8.48 5.51
N HIS A 109 -5.29 -9.53 5.15
CA HIS A 109 -5.87 -10.79 4.71
C HIS A 109 -6.74 -11.42 5.81
N GLU A 110 -6.21 -11.56 7.01
CA GLU A 110 -6.94 -12.10 8.17
C GLU A 110 -8.16 -11.25 8.51
N ARG A 111 -8.00 -9.93 8.50
CA ARG A 111 -9.11 -8.99 8.72
C ARG A 111 -10.22 -9.20 7.69
N ASN A 112 -9.87 -9.37 6.42
CA ASN A 112 -10.85 -9.60 5.35
C ASN A 112 -11.51 -10.97 5.44
N LEU A 113 -10.78 -12.02 5.86
CA LEU A 113 -11.34 -13.33 6.16
C LEU A 113 -12.37 -13.28 7.29
N LYS A 114 -12.07 -12.56 8.38
CA LYS A 114 -13.02 -12.39 9.50
C LYS A 114 -14.32 -11.72 9.05
N LEU A 115 -14.23 -10.66 8.25
CA LEU A 115 -15.43 -10.02 7.69
C LEU A 115 -16.25 -10.95 6.79
N LYS A 116 -15.56 -11.81 6.02
CA LYS A 116 -16.23 -12.82 5.19
C LYS A 116 -17.01 -13.80 6.05
N THR A 117 -16.40 -14.31 7.12
CA THR A 117 -17.05 -15.28 8.02
C THR A 117 -18.20 -14.67 8.80
N GLU A 118 -18.14 -13.38 9.11
CA GLU A 118 -19.18 -12.65 9.84
C GLU A 118 -20.34 -12.15 8.94
N GLY A 119 -20.29 -12.41 7.62
CA GLY A 119 -21.31 -11.93 6.68
C GLY A 119 -21.29 -10.41 6.43
N LYS A 120 -20.25 -9.70 6.88
CA LYS A 120 -20.08 -8.24 6.72
C LYS A 120 -19.42 -7.86 5.38
N LEU A 121 -19.42 -8.79 4.42
CA LEU A 121 -18.75 -8.60 3.14
C LEU A 121 -19.64 -7.91 2.08
N LEU A 122 -20.91 -7.67 2.41
CA LEU A 122 -21.89 -6.94 1.60
C LEU A 122 -21.88 -5.46 1.93
#